data_AF-A0AAW1TT88-F1
#
_entry.id   AF-A0AAW1TT88-F1
#
_cell.length_a   1.000
_cell.length_b   1.000
_cell.length_c   1.000
_cell.angle_alpha   90.00
_cell.angle_beta   90.00
_cell.angle_gamma   90.00
#
_symmetry.space_group_name_H-M   'P 1'
#
loop_
_entity.id
_entity.type
_entity.pdbx_description
1 polymer ?
#
loop_
_entity_poly.entity_id
_entity_poly.type
_entity_poly.pdbx_seq_one_letter_code
_entity_poly.pdbx_strand_id
1 'polypeptide(L)'
;MDVFSPQLSDRVIKSINAVAGLETSEKYAFPNVARELGTLLKKCASIYNYILIENQEREKKKDLKDFCVLLEQNLSDSINKTVMENVAELRRQKVVTLPQESDITLLKNFVTNRAAVFFDRFQSDKTLSNYTNLASFVLVALIIFNRRRPGETERLLLKDFYSGSVAEYEGQAYFRINIRGKLGRTVKLYLDKFQKKCVETILQFRGDVGVEVSNPYEGVISTCDFQKIDFFFAFFECTYIQKYSLKISNRFDN
;
A
#
# COMPACT_ATOMS: atom_id res chain seq x y z
N MET A 1 32.94 -15.62 0.21
CA MET A 1 32.10 -14.98 -0.82
C MET A 1 32.97 -13.93 -1.49
N ASP A 2 33.51 -14.23 -2.66
CA ASP A 2 34.63 -13.46 -3.25
C ASP A 2 34.24 -12.07 -3.72
N VAL A 3 32.95 -11.77 -3.83
CA VAL A 3 32.42 -10.48 -4.33
C VAL A 3 32.74 -9.28 -3.42
N PHE A 4 33.02 -9.51 -2.13
CA PHE A 4 33.29 -8.44 -1.15
C PHE A 4 34.78 -8.08 -1.00
N SER A 5 35.59 -8.37 -2.00
CA SER A 5 36.98 -7.93 -2.05
C SER A 5 37.07 -6.48 -2.58
N PRO A 6 37.84 -5.58 -1.95
CA PRO A 6 38.01 -4.18 -2.38
C PRO A 6 38.39 -4.05 -3.87
N GLN A 7 39.19 -5.00 -4.36
CA GLN A 7 39.67 -5.07 -5.76
C GLN A 7 38.55 -5.30 -6.79
N LEU A 8 37.38 -5.78 -6.36
CA LEU A 8 36.23 -6.03 -7.23
C LEU A 8 35.17 -4.93 -7.15
N SER A 9 35.36 -3.91 -6.31
CA SER A 9 34.42 -2.80 -6.14
C SER A 9 34.06 -2.13 -7.47
N ASP A 10 35.05 -1.84 -8.31
CA ASP A 10 34.84 -1.27 -9.64
C ASP A 10 34.04 -2.19 -10.58
N ARG A 11 34.25 -3.51 -10.51
CA ARG A 11 33.51 -4.49 -11.32
C ARG A 11 32.05 -4.56 -10.89
N VAL A 12 31.79 -4.48 -9.58
CA VAL A 12 30.43 -4.44 -9.03
C VAL A 12 29.70 -3.18 -9.51
N ILE A 13 30.35 -2.02 -9.46
CA ILE A 13 29.78 -0.76 -9.96
C ILE A 13 29.47 -0.83 -11.46
N LYS A 14 30.42 -1.31 -12.27
CA LYS A 14 30.19 -1.52 -13.72
C LYS A 14 29.01 -2.45 -13.99
N SER A 15 28.85 -3.50 -13.18
CA SER A 15 27.73 -4.43 -13.30
C SER A 15 26.40 -3.77 -12.93
N ILE A 16 26.35 -2.95 -11.87
CA ILE A 16 25.15 -2.17 -11.52
C ILE A 16 24.78 -1.22 -12.65
N ASN A 17 25.78 -0.54 -13.23
CA ASN A 17 25.59 0.40 -14.33
C ASN A 17 25.07 -0.27 -15.60
N ALA A 18 25.64 -1.43 -15.97
CA ALA A 18 25.17 -2.22 -17.10
C ALA A 18 23.72 -2.68 -16.91
N VAL A 19 23.39 -3.25 -15.74
CA VAL A 19 22.02 -3.72 -15.42
C VAL A 19 21.02 -2.56 -15.39
N ALA A 20 21.44 -1.38 -14.94
CA ALA A 20 20.58 -0.20 -14.91
C ALA A 20 20.54 0.57 -16.25
N GLY A 21 21.26 0.11 -17.27
CA GLY A 21 21.23 0.64 -18.63
C GLY A 21 22.00 1.95 -18.82
N LEU A 22 23.16 2.12 -18.16
CA LEU A 22 24.05 3.29 -18.28
C LEU A 22 25.11 3.12 -19.40
N GLU A 23 24.85 2.34 -20.45
CA GLU A 23 25.94 1.90 -21.34
C GLU A 23 26.38 2.95 -22.37
N THR A 24 25.56 3.96 -22.69
CA THR A 24 25.93 4.97 -23.72
C THR A 24 25.37 6.38 -23.50
N SER A 25 24.50 6.58 -22.50
CA SER A 25 23.98 7.89 -22.14
C SER A 25 24.39 8.24 -20.72
N GLU A 26 24.51 9.53 -20.39
CA GLU A 26 24.67 10.00 -19.00
C GLU A 26 23.44 9.68 -18.11
N LYS A 27 22.46 8.92 -18.63
CA LYS A 27 21.20 8.59 -17.98
C LYS A 27 21.02 7.07 -17.84
N TYR A 28 20.62 6.64 -16.65
CA TYR A 28 20.08 5.30 -16.42
C TYR A 28 18.71 5.13 -17.09
N ALA A 29 18.54 4.04 -17.84
CA ALA A 29 17.24 3.58 -18.31
C ALA A 29 16.34 3.13 -17.14
N PHE A 30 16.94 2.48 -16.13
CA PHE A 30 16.25 1.97 -14.96
C PHE A 30 16.87 2.51 -13.65
N PRO A 31 16.67 3.80 -13.32
CA PRO A 31 17.33 4.44 -12.19
C PRO A 31 16.97 3.81 -10.83
N ASN A 32 15.75 3.28 -10.69
CA ASN A 32 15.34 2.56 -9.46
C ASN A 32 16.11 1.26 -9.26
N VAL A 33 16.45 0.55 -10.35
CA VAL A 33 17.20 -0.70 -10.29
C VAL A 33 18.62 -0.44 -9.78
N ALA A 34 19.29 0.60 -10.27
CA ALA A 34 20.60 1.01 -9.77
C ALA A 34 20.61 1.26 -8.25
N ARG A 35 19.62 2.03 -7.76
CA ARG A 35 19.47 2.34 -6.33
C ARG A 35 19.18 1.09 -5.49
N GLU A 36 18.31 0.21 -5.99
CA GLU A 36 17.92 -1.01 -5.26
C GLU A 36 19.07 -2.01 -5.17
N LEU A 37 19.82 -2.22 -6.25
CA LEU A 37 21.00 -3.08 -6.26
C LEU A 37 22.04 -2.60 -5.24
N GLY A 38 22.33 -1.29 -5.21
CA GLY A 38 23.22 -0.71 -4.19
C GLY A 38 22.71 -0.95 -2.76
N THR A 39 21.41 -0.83 -2.53
CA THR A 39 20.79 -1.09 -1.21
C THR A 39 20.87 -2.56 -0.81
N LEU A 40 20.60 -3.48 -1.75
CA LEU A 40 20.67 -4.93 -1.52
C LEU A 40 22.10 -5.37 -1.23
N LEU A 41 23.09 -4.87 -1.97
CA LEU A 41 24.50 -5.16 -1.72
C LEU A 41 24.93 -4.74 -0.31
N LYS A 42 24.50 -3.56 0.17
CA LYS A 42 24.76 -3.13 1.56
C LYS A 42 24.14 -4.08 2.59
N LYS A 43 22.93 -4.60 2.33
CA LYS A 43 22.29 -5.59 3.22
C LYS A 43 23.06 -6.91 3.22
N CYS A 44 23.46 -7.41 2.05
CA CYS A 44 24.28 -8.61 1.93
C CYS A 44 25.63 -8.44 2.65
N ALA A 45 26.29 -7.29 2.50
CA ALA A 45 27.51 -6.95 3.22
C ALA A 45 27.29 -6.93 4.74
N SER A 46 26.16 -6.39 5.21
CA SER A 46 25.82 -6.36 6.64
C SER A 46 25.64 -7.78 7.22
N ILE A 47 24.96 -8.67 6.48
CA ILE A 47 24.78 -10.07 6.86
C ILE A 47 26.13 -10.80 6.85
N TYR A 48 26.95 -10.59 5.83
CA TYR A 48 28.27 -11.22 5.75
C TYR A 48 29.19 -10.74 6.88
N ASN A 49 29.14 -9.46 7.25
CA ASN A 49 29.86 -8.93 8.41
C ASN A 49 29.44 -9.62 9.72
N TYR A 50 28.15 -9.93 9.90
CA TYR A 50 27.67 -10.71 11.05
C TYR A 50 28.32 -12.10 11.09
N ILE A 51 28.31 -12.83 9.97
CA ILE A 51 28.93 -14.17 9.84
C ILE A 51 30.44 -14.12 10.14
N LEU A 52 31.16 -13.11 9.63
CA LEU A 52 32.59 -12.96 9.88
C LEU A 52 32.92 -12.63 11.35
N ILE A 53 32.03 -11.93 12.05
CA ILE A 53 32.17 -11.66 13.48
C ILE A 53 32.00 -12.95 14.28
N GLU A 54 30.99 -13.75 13.94
CA GLU A 54 30.72 -15.05 14.57
C GLU A 54 31.91 -16.02 14.40
N ASN A 55 32.46 -16.09 13.19
CA ASN A 55 33.59 -16.97 12.85
C ASN A 55 34.97 -16.40 13.24
N GLN A 56 35.04 -15.21 13.83
CA GLN A 56 36.28 -14.51 14.24
C GLN A 56 37.29 -14.28 13.10
N GLU A 57 36.84 -14.16 11.85
CA GLU A 57 37.68 -14.00 10.67
C GLU A 57 38.09 -12.53 10.47
N ARG A 58 39.16 -12.11 11.17
CA ARG A 58 39.60 -10.70 11.23
C ARG A 58 40.09 -10.13 9.90
N GLU A 59 40.78 -10.91 9.08
CA GLU A 59 41.31 -10.45 7.79
C GLU A 59 40.19 -10.14 6.80
N LYS A 60 39.27 -11.09 6.58
CA LYS A 60 38.12 -10.89 5.68
C LYS A 60 37.19 -9.78 6.14
N LYS A 61 37.13 -9.51 7.45
CA LYS A 61 36.38 -8.37 8.00
C LYS A 61 37.01 -7.04 7.61
N LYS A 62 38.34 -6.96 7.52
CA LYS A 62 39.04 -5.76 7.05
C LYS A 62 38.74 -5.52 5.57
N ASP A 63 38.86 -6.55 4.75
CA ASP A 63 38.55 -6.48 3.32
C ASP A 63 37.10 -6.05 3.06
N LEU A 64 36.15 -6.61 3.82
CA LEU A 64 34.74 -6.22 3.73
C LEU A 64 34.50 -4.75 4.12
N LYS A 65 35.19 -4.25 5.15
CA LYS A 65 35.09 -2.84 5.55
C LYS A 65 35.62 -1.92 4.46
N ASP A 66 36.79 -2.23 3.94
CA ASP A 66 37.43 -1.44 2.88
C ASP A 66 36.57 -1.45 1.60
N PHE A 67 35.98 -2.61 1.25
CA PHE A 67 35.01 -2.71 0.15
C PHE A 67 33.77 -1.85 0.39
N CYS A 68 33.19 -1.89 1.60
CA CYS A 68 32.02 -1.08 1.93
C CYS A 68 32.30 0.41 1.78
N VAL A 69 33.46 0.90 2.24
CA VAL A 69 33.85 2.31 2.09
C VAL A 69 33.91 2.70 0.60
N LEU A 70 34.60 1.90 -0.21
CA LEU A 70 34.70 2.13 -1.66
C LEU A 70 33.32 2.09 -2.34
N LEU A 71 32.47 1.14 -1.97
CA LEU A 71 31.12 1.01 -2.51
C LEU A 71 30.26 2.23 -2.14
N GLU A 72 30.35 2.73 -0.90
CA GLU A 72 29.57 3.88 -0.44
C GLU A 72 29.94 5.17 -1.16
N GLN A 73 31.24 5.45 -1.32
CA GLN A 73 31.70 6.63 -2.06
C GLN A 73 31.22 6.60 -3.51
N ASN A 74 31.45 5.48 -4.22
CA ASN A 74 31.06 5.36 -5.63
C ASN A 74 29.53 5.38 -5.83
N LEU A 75 28.76 4.73 -4.94
CA LEU A 75 27.30 4.79 -4.99
C LEU A 75 26.77 6.20 -4.71
N SER A 76 27.36 6.92 -3.76
CA SER A 76 26.94 8.29 -3.40
C SER A 76 27.21 9.29 -4.52
N ASP A 77 28.44 9.28 -5.03
CA ASP A 77 28.93 10.37 -5.89
C ASP A 77 28.47 10.22 -7.34
N SER A 78 28.40 8.99 -7.86
CA SER A 78 28.10 8.73 -9.27
C SER A 78 26.67 8.23 -9.48
N ILE A 79 26.26 7.20 -8.74
CA ILE A 79 24.99 6.50 -9.00
C ILE A 79 23.81 7.28 -8.42
N ASN A 80 23.84 7.61 -7.12
CA ASN A 80 22.70 8.22 -6.44
C ASN A 80 22.35 9.61 -6.99
N LYS A 81 23.36 10.44 -7.29
CA LYS A 81 23.14 11.77 -7.88
C LYS A 81 22.42 11.67 -9.22
N THR A 82 22.98 10.89 -10.15
CA THR A 82 22.43 10.68 -11.50
C THR A 82 21.05 10.02 -11.46
N VAL A 83 20.84 9.04 -10.57
CA VAL A 83 19.54 8.42 -10.32
C VAL A 83 18.51 9.45 -9.84
N MET A 84 18.88 10.32 -8.90
CA MET A 84 17.98 11.34 -8.35
C MET A 84 17.58 12.37 -9.41
N GLU A 85 18.53 12.81 -10.23
CA GLU A 85 18.29 13.74 -11.34
C GLU A 85 17.36 13.12 -12.39
N ASN A 86 17.62 11.86 -12.80
CA ASN A 86 16.76 11.12 -13.73
C ASN A 86 15.36 10.90 -13.19
N VAL A 87 15.22 10.47 -11.93
CA VAL A 87 13.90 10.27 -11.32
C VAL A 87 13.14 11.60 -11.22
N ALA A 88 13.83 12.69 -10.89
CA ALA A 88 13.20 14.02 -10.86
C ALA A 88 12.75 14.46 -12.25
N GLU A 89 13.56 14.22 -13.29
CA GLU A 89 13.20 14.50 -14.68
C GLU A 89 11.99 13.68 -15.15
N LEU A 90 12.00 12.37 -14.92
CA LEU A 90 10.88 11.49 -15.25
C LEU A 90 9.60 11.91 -14.52
N ARG A 91 9.70 12.35 -13.26
CA ARG A 91 8.56 12.90 -12.51
C ARG A 91 8.04 14.21 -13.10
N ARG A 92 8.91 15.09 -13.59
CA ARG A 92 8.51 16.35 -14.25
C ARG A 92 7.83 16.10 -15.60
N GLN A 93 8.33 15.14 -16.36
CA GLN A 93 7.79 14.78 -17.68
C GLN A 93 6.53 13.91 -17.60
N LYS A 94 6.25 13.31 -16.44
CA LYS A 94 5.08 12.47 -16.25
C LYS A 94 3.80 13.30 -16.36
N VAL A 95 3.13 13.20 -17.50
CA VAL A 95 1.78 13.71 -17.69
C VAL A 95 0.82 12.83 -16.87
N VAL A 96 0.26 13.40 -15.81
CA VAL A 96 -0.80 12.75 -15.03
C VAL A 96 -2.13 13.31 -15.53
N THR A 97 -2.88 12.49 -16.28
CA THR A 97 -4.26 12.84 -16.63
C THR A 97 -5.11 12.58 -15.39
N LEU A 98 -5.64 13.66 -14.80
CA LEU A 98 -6.59 13.54 -13.70
C LEU A 98 -7.97 13.16 -14.25
N PRO A 99 -8.74 12.32 -13.55
CA PRO A 99 -10.13 12.06 -13.92
C PRO A 99 -10.93 13.36 -13.89
N GLN A 100 -11.94 13.46 -14.76
CA GLN A 100 -12.84 14.62 -14.77
C GLN A 100 -13.73 14.60 -13.52
N GLU A 101 -14.25 15.77 -13.14
CA GLU A 101 -15.19 15.87 -12.01
C GLU A 101 -16.45 15.02 -12.22
N SER A 102 -16.89 14.90 -13.48
CA SER A 102 -17.98 14.02 -13.90
C SER A 102 -17.70 12.56 -13.53
N ASP A 103 -16.48 12.09 -13.75
CA ASP A 103 -16.08 10.70 -13.52
C ASP A 103 -16.06 10.39 -12.03
N ILE A 104 -15.54 11.32 -11.22
CA ILE A 104 -15.52 11.21 -9.76
C ILE A 104 -16.94 11.15 -9.22
N THR A 105 -17.82 12.02 -9.71
CA THR A 105 -19.22 12.08 -9.30
C THR A 105 -19.98 10.82 -9.70
N LEU A 106 -19.75 10.32 -10.92
CA LEU A 106 -20.32 9.08 -11.41
C LEU A 106 -19.90 7.88 -10.55
N LEU A 107 -18.61 7.75 -10.22
CA LEU A 107 -18.10 6.69 -9.37
C LEU A 107 -18.71 6.78 -7.96
N LYS A 108 -18.72 7.98 -7.36
CA LYS A 108 -19.31 8.20 -6.03
C LYS A 108 -20.77 7.76 -6.01
N ASN A 109 -21.57 8.21 -6.98
CA ASN A 109 -22.98 7.87 -7.06
C ASN A 109 -23.19 6.36 -7.27
N PHE A 110 -22.40 5.74 -8.15
CA PHE A 110 -22.47 4.30 -8.39
C PHE A 110 -22.20 3.49 -7.11
N VAL A 111 -21.12 3.81 -6.39
CA VAL A 111 -20.72 3.10 -5.17
C VAL A 111 -21.78 3.28 -4.08
N THR A 112 -22.25 4.51 -3.84
CA THR A 112 -23.27 4.80 -2.84
C THR A 112 -24.60 4.10 -3.15
N ASN A 113 -25.04 4.12 -4.41
CA ASN A 113 -26.27 3.44 -4.83
C ASN A 113 -26.15 1.91 -4.67
N ARG A 114 -24.99 1.34 -4.99
CA ARG A 114 -24.75 -0.10 -4.79
C ARG A 114 -24.71 -0.47 -3.31
N ALA A 115 -24.10 0.35 -2.46
CA ALA A 115 -24.13 0.15 -1.01
C ALA A 115 -25.58 0.12 -0.49
N ALA A 116 -26.44 1.05 -0.92
CA ALA A 116 -27.87 1.05 -0.57
C ALA A 116 -28.60 -0.22 -1.02
N VAL A 117 -28.42 -0.63 -2.28
CA VAL A 117 -29.04 -1.86 -2.80
C VAL A 117 -28.61 -3.10 -2.02
N PHE A 118 -27.31 -3.23 -1.71
CA PHE A 118 -26.83 -4.37 -0.92
C PHE A 118 -27.21 -4.27 0.55
N PHE A 119 -27.41 -3.07 1.09
CA PHE A 119 -27.93 -2.88 2.44
C PHE A 119 -29.35 -3.47 2.54
N ASP A 120 -30.24 -3.09 1.64
CA ASP A 120 -31.63 -3.59 1.63
C ASP A 120 -31.70 -5.10 1.38
N ARG A 121 -30.85 -5.61 0.47
CA ARG A 121 -30.73 -7.05 0.21
C ARG A 121 -30.23 -7.81 1.43
N PHE A 122 -29.21 -7.29 2.12
CA PHE A 122 -28.67 -7.93 3.31
C PHE A 122 -29.68 -7.95 4.46
N GLN A 123 -30.48 -6.88 4.61
CA GLN A 123 -31.56 -6.85 5.60
C GLN A 123 -32.67 -7.88 5.29
N SER A 124 -32.92 -8.14 4.01
CA SER A 124 -33.92 -9.12 3.57
C SER A 124 -33.39 -10.57 3.63
N ASP A 125 -32.13 -10.76 3.23
CA ASP A 125 -31.45 -12.05 3.13
C ASP A 125 -30.00 -11.95 3.63
N LYS A 126 -29.77 -12.49 4.82
CA LYS A 126 -28.50 -12.40 5.57
C LYS A 126 -27.47 -13.42 5.09
N THR A 127 -27.29 -13.54 3.79
CA THR A 127 -26.26 -14.41 3.20
C THR A 127 -24.87 -13.78 3.31
N LEU A 128 -23.85 -14.64 3.40
CA LEU A 128 -22.44 -14.22 3.35
C LEU A 128 -22.14 -13.39 2.08
N SER A 129 -22.76 -13.73 0.95
CA SER A 129 -22.58 -12.97 -0.29
C SER A 129 -23.08 -11.52 -0.17
N ASN A 130 -24.28 -11.31 0.37
CA ASN A 130 -24.83 -9.96 0.58
C ASN A 130 -24.01 -9.18 1.62
N TYR A 131 -23.58 -9.84 2.69
CA TYR A 131 -22.69 -9.29 3.70
C TYR A 131 -21.38 -8.78 3.09
N THR A 132 -20.66 -9.63 2.35
CA THR A 132 -19.38 -9.29 1.72
C THR A 132 -19.54 -8.18 0.70
N ASN A 133 -20.61 -8.19 -0.10
CA ASN A 133 -20.87 -7.12 -1.07
C ASN A 133 -21.16 -5.78 -0.37
N LEU A 134 -22.02 -5.78 0.66
CA LEU A 134 -22.31 -4.60 1.46
C LEU A 134 -21.02 -4.02 2.07
N ALA A 135 -20.24 -4.84 2.76
CA ALA A 135 -18.97 -4.44 3.36
C ALA A 135 -18.01 -3.86 2.32
N SER A 136 -17.89 -4.49 1.15
CA SER A 136 -17.02 -4.03 0.07
C SER A 136 -17.43 -2.66 -0.47
N PHE A 137 -18.71 -2.45 -0.77
CA PHE A 137 -19.19 -1.16 -1.31
C PHE A 137 -19.13 -0.04 -0.27
N VAL A 138 -19.43 -0.33 0.99
CA VAL A 138 -19.33 0.64 2.10
C VAL A 138 -17.87 1.05 2.29
N LEU A 139 -16.93 0.11 2.26
CA LEU A 139 -15.51 0.41 2.39
C LEU A 139 -14.99 1.30 1.26
N VAL A 140 -15.38 1.01 0.01
CA VAL A 140 -15.04 1.87 -1.13
C VAL A 140 -15.68 3.26 -0.97
N ALA A 141 -16.92 3.34 -0.48
CA ALA A 141 -17.57 4.62 -0.20
C ALA A 141 -16.79 5.44 0.85
N LEU A 142 -16.31 4.79 1.92
CA LEU A 142 -15.49 5.43 2.96
C LEU A 142 -14.16 5.96 2.43
N ILE A 143 -13.50 5.19 1.55
CA ILE A 143 -12.24 5.56 0.89
C ILE A 143 -12.43 6.80 0.02
N ILE A 144 -13.47 6.79 -0.83
CA ILE A 144 -13.79 7.93 -1.72
C ILE A 144 -14.16 9.16 -0.89
N PHE A 145 -15.02 8.99 0.11
CA PHE A 145 -15.50 10.07 0.95
C PHE A 145 -14.37 10.76 1.73
N ASN A 146 -13.46 9.97 2.33
CA ASN A 146 -12.36 10.50 3.13
C ASN A 146 -11.10 10.83 2.31
N ARG A 147 -11.10 10.54 0.99
CA ARG A 147 -9.93 10.64 0.10
C ARG A 147 -8.68 9.96 0.68
N ARG A 148 -8.88 8.82 1.33
CA ARG A 148 -7.81 8.06 2.00
C ARG A 148 -7.27 6.96 1.11
N ARG A 149 -6.06 6.49 1.42
CA ARG A 149 -5.54 5.31 0.75
C ARG A 149 -6.24 4.06 1.31
N PRO A 150 -6.48 3.03 0.49
CA PRO A 150 -6.93 1.71 0.93
C PRO A 150 -6.24 1.23 2.21
N GLY A 151 -4.90 1.28 2.21
CA GLY A 151 -4.09 0.84 3.33
C GLY A 151 -4.17 1.66 4.63
N GLU A 152 -4.90 2.77 4.64
CA GLU A 152 -5.24 3.51 5.86
C GLU A 152 -6.59 3.03 6.41
N THR A 153 -7.59 2.88 5.54
CA THR A 153 -8.94 2.43 5.92
C THR A 153 -8.98 0.94 6.29
N GLU A 154 -8.10 0.11 5.74
CA GLU A 154 -7.95 -1.32 6.08
C GLU A 154 -7.66 -1.56 7.58
N ARG A 155 -7.10 -0.56 8.26
CA ARG A 155 -6.59 -0.66 9.64
C ARG A 155 -7.63 -0.28 10.68
N LEU A 156 -8.89 -0.17 10.28
CA LEU A 156 -9.99 0.20 11.13
C LEU A 156 -10.30 -0.95 12.10
N LEU A 157 -10.19 -0.66 13.39
CA LEU A 157 -10.46 -1.60 14.48
C LEU A 157 -11.82 -1.32 15.12
N LEU A 158 -12.45 -2.35 15.68
CA LEU A 158 -13.72 -2.22 16.42
C LEU A 158 -13.65 -1.15 17.51
N LYS A 159 -12.56 -1.15 18.29
CA LYS A 159 -12.36 -0.17 19.36
C LYS A 159 -12.28 1.28 18.83
N ASP A 160 -11.76 1.47 17.62
CA ASP A 160 -11.63 2.78 16.99
C ASP A 160 -13.00 3.26 16.52
N PHE A 161 -13.84 2.34 16.04
CA PHE A 161 -15.24 2.62 15.71
C PHE A 161 -16.07 2.97 16.95
N TYR A 162 -16.01 2.16 18.00
CA TYR A 162 -16.77 2.37 19.24
C TYR A 162 -16.31 3.60 20.04
N SER A 163 -15.07 4.06 19.86
CA SER A 163 -14.58 5.32 20.43
C SER A 163 -14.93 6.56 19.60
N GLY A 164 -15.65 6.38 18.48
CA GLY A 164 -16.07 7.46 17.62
C GLY A 164 -17.03 8.44 18.29
N SER A 165 -17.01 9.69 17.82
CA SER A 165 -17.84 10.77 18.34
C SER A 165 -18.53 11.50 17.19
N VAL A 166 -19.68 12.10 17.45
CA VAL A 166 -20.27 13.06 16.50
C VAL A 166 -19.35 14.28 16.40
N ALA A 167 -19.07 14.72 15.18
CA ALA A 167 -18.31 15.93 14.89
C ALA A 167 -19.00 16.70 13.78
N GLU A 168 -19.07 18.01 13.92
CA GLU A 168 -19.55 18.89 12.86
C GLU A 168 -18.41 19.24 11.91
N TYR A 169 -18.69 19.13 10.61
CA TYR A 169 -17.80 19.57 9.55
C TYR A 169 -18.64 20.25 8.47
N GLU A 170 -18.29 21.50 8.13
CA GLU A 170 -19.00 22.31 7.13
C GLU A 170 -20.52 22.42 7.38
N GLY A 171 -20.93 22.52 8.66
CA GLY A 171 -22.34 22.63 9.05
C GLY A 171 -23.14 21.32 9.00
N GLN A 172 -22.48 20.18 8.75
CA GLN A 172 -23.10 18.86 8.76
C GLN A 172 -22.48 17.98 9.84
N ALA A 173 -23.33 17.20 10.52
CA ALA A 173 -22.92 16.26 11.55
C ALA A 173 -22.46 14.94 10.94
N TYR A 174 -21.21 14.57 11.23
CA TYR A 174 -20.59 13.31 10.83
C TYR A 174 -20.21 12.49 12.05
N PHE A 175 -20.13 11.17 11.88
CA PHE A 175 -19.51 10.30 12.88
C PHE A 175 -18.02 10.21 12.61
N ARG A 176 -17.20 10.70 13.54
CA ARG A 176 -15.75 10.78 13.40
C ARG A 176 -15.08 9.72 14.25
N ILE A 177 -14.19 8.95 13.62
CA ILE A 177 -13.37 7.93 14.27
C ILE A 177 -11.88 8.24 14.04
N ASN A 178 -11.04 7.80 14.97
CA ASN A 178 -9.60 7.96 14.90
C ASN A 178 -8.95 6.59 14.70
N ILE A 179 -8.27 6.40 13.58
CA ILE A 179 -7.59 5.15 13.24
C ILE A 179 -6.07 5.32 13.21
N ARG A 180 -5.36 4.19 13.26
CA ARG A 180 -3.89 4.17 13.19
C ARG A 180 -3.38 4.18 11.75
N GLY A 181 -2.74 5.27 11.34
CA GLY A 181 -1.98 5.39 10.10
C GLY A 181 -0.55 4.82 10.19
N LYS A 182 0.22 4.99 9.10
CA LYS A 182 1.63 4.57 9.04
C LYS A 182 2.47 5.25 10.12
N LEU A 183 3.44 4.51 10.65
CA LEU A 183 4.36 4.97 11.71
C LEU A 183 3.64 5.49 12.98
N GLY A 184 2.45 4.97 13.27
CA GLY A 184 1.70 5.34 14.49
C GLY A 184 0.99 6.68 14.43
N ARG A 185 0.95 7.35 13.28
CA ARG A 185 0.21 8.61 13.11
C ARG A 185 -1.29 8.37 13.24
N THR A 186 -2.00 9.22 13.98
CA THR A 186 -3.46 9.16 14.06
C THR A 186 -4.10 9.78 12.81
N VAL A 187 -5.06 9.08 12.22
CA VAL A 187 -5.81 9.51 11.04
C VAL A 187 -7.29 9.60 11.40
N LYS A 188 -7.91 10.72 11.04
CA LYS A 188 -9.35 10.94 11.23
C LYS A 188 -10.10 10.40 10.01
N LEU A 189 -11.13 9.61 10.26
CA LEU A 189 -12.16 9.22 9.28
C LEU A 189 -13.50 9.79 9.71
N TYR A 190 -14.28 10.20 8.72
CA TYR A 190 -15.64 10.70 8.86
C TYR A 190 -16.58 9.76 8.12
N LEU A 191 -17.71 9.48 8.75
CA LEU A 191 -18.78 8.66 8.24
C LEU A 191 -20.05 9.50 8.21
N ASP A 192 -20.76 9.48 7.10
CA ASP A 192 -22.12 9.99 7.05
C ASP A 192 -23.09 9.06 7.82
N LYS A 193 -24.33 9.51 8.00
CA LYS A 193 -25.35 8.75 8.75
C LYS A 193 -25.62 7.36 8.14
N PHE A 194 -25.60 7.26 6.81
CA PHE A 194 -25.89 6.01 6.10
C PHE A 194 -24.71 5.04 6.19
N GLN A 195 -23.49 5.52 5.98
CA GLN A 195 -22.25 4.76 6.14
C GLN A 195 -22.13 4.22 7.55
N LYS A 196 -22.38 5.05 8.58
CA LYS A 196 -22.38 4.61 9.97
C LYS A 196 -23.38 3.47 10.20
N LYS A 197 -24.62 3.63 9.72
CA LYS A 197 -25.67 2.60 9.83
C LYS A 197 -25.27 1.29 9.14
N CYS A 198 -24.65 1.36 7.97
CA CYS A 198 -24.15 0.18 7.27
C CYS A 198 -23.09 -0.54 8.09
N VAL A 199 -22.13 0.21 8.62
CA VAL A 199 -21.05 -0.34 9.46
C VAL A 199 -21.62 -0.98 10.73
N GLU A 200 -22.53 -0.31 11.44
CA GLU A 200 -23.22 -0.87 12.62
C GLU A 200 -23.94 -2.19 12.29
N THR A 201 -24.57 -2.27 11.12
CA THR A 201 -25.25 -3.49 10.65
C THR A 201 -24.25 -4.61 10.36
N ILE A 202 -23.14 -4.30 9.68
CA ILE A 202 -22.05 -5.26 9.40
C ILE A 202 -21.46 -5.80 10.71
N LEU A 203 -21.27 -4.93 11.71
CA LEU A 203 -20.75 -5.31 13.02
C LEU A 203 -21.73 -6.18 13.81
N GLN A 204 -23.02 -5.90 13.73
CA GLN A 204 -24.05 -6.68 14.42
C GLN A 204 -24.14 -8.12 13.90
N PHE A 205 -24.07 -8.30 12.58
CA PHE A 205 -24.31 -9.60 11.93
C PHE A 205 -23.04 -10.39 11.60
N ARG A 206 -21.87 -9.92 12.04
CA ARG A 206 -20.59 -10.61 11.79
C ARG A 206 -20.56 -12.04 12.36
N GLY A 207 -21.12 -12.26 13.56
CA GLY A 207 -21.15 -13.59 14.17
C GLY A 207 -21.98 -14.58 13.36
N ASP A 208 -23.12 -14.12 12.85
CA ASP A 208 -24.09 -14.90 12.09
C ASP A 208 -23.53 -15.39 10.74
N VAL A 209 -22.56 -14.66 10.17
CA VAL A 209 -21.88 -15.04 8.92
C VAL A 209 -20.54 -15.77 9.14
N GLY A 210 -20.27 -16.20 10.38
CA GLY A 210 -19.08 -16.99 10.73
C GLY A 210 -17.81 -16.18 11.00
N VAL A 211 -17.93 -14.86 11.27
CA VAL A 211 -16.79 -14.06 11.74
C VAL A 211 -16.53 -14.34 13.22
N GLU A 212 -15.31 -14.77 13.54
CA GLU A 212 -14.90 -14.98 14.92
C GLU A 212 -15.06 -13.71 15.77
N VAL A 213 -15.66 -13.83 16.96
CA VAL A 213 -15.94 -12.69 17.86
C VAL A 213 -14.64 -12.04 18.35
N SER A 214 -13.55 -12.81 18.44
CA SER A 214 -12.23 -12.34 18.87
C SER A 214 -11.52 -11.44 17.83
N ASN A 215 -11.97 -11.43 16.58
CA ASN A 215 -11.31 -10.69 15.51
C ASN A 215 -11.49 -9.15 15.71
N PRO A 216 -10.41 -8.37 15.85
CA PRO A 216 -10.50 -6.94 16.17
C PRO A 216 -10.86 -6.05 14.98
N TYR A 217 -10.98 -6.58 13.75
CA TYR A 217 -11.26 -5.84 12.53
C TYR A 217 -12.76 -5.80 12.20
N GLU A 218 -13.18 -4.81 11.40
CA GLU A 218 -14.58 -4.43 11.15
C GLU A 218 -15.31 -5.23 10.04
N GLY A 219 -14.71 -6.28 9.46
CA GLY A 219 -15.44 -7.14 8.51
C GLY A 219 -14.67 -8.39 8.05
N VAL A 220 -15.41 -9.37 7.52
CA VAL A 220 -14.85 -10.54 6.82
C VAL A 220 -14.87 -10.34 5.31
N ILE A 221 -13.68 -10.38 4.71
CA ILE A 221 -13.45 -10.90 3.35
C ILE A 221 -12.47 -12.07 3.50
N SER A 222 -12.99 -13.22 3.92
CA SER A 222 -12.33 -14.50 3.67
C SER A 222 -13.02 -15.09 2.46
N THR A 223 -12.52 -14.79 1.28
CA THR A 223 -12.78 -15.66 0.14
C THR A 223 -11.48 -16.39 -0.16
N CYS A 224 -11.57 -17.69 0.09
CA CYS A 224 -10.65 -18.75 -0.30
C CYS A 224 -9.47 -18.98 0.65
N ASP A 225 -9.45 -20.21 1.19
CA ASP A 225 -8.29 -21.03 1.55
C ASP A 225 -6.96 -20.28 1.56
N PHE A 226 -6.31 -20.17 2.71
CA PHE A 226 -4.89 -20.46 2.91
C PHE A 226 -4.55 -20.19 4.38
N GLN A 227 -4.15 -21.25 5.07
CA GLN A 227 -3.50 -21.18 6.38
C GLN A 227 -2.30 -20.21 6.27
N LYS A 228 -2.22 -19.24 7.18
CA LYS A 228 -1.25 -18.12 7.25
C LYS A 228 -1.59 -16.95 6.32
N ILE A 229 -2.03 -15.84 6.90
CA ILE A 229 -1.63 -14.46 6.56
C ILE A 229 -2.16 -13.52 7.65
N ASP A 230 -1.23 -12.91 8.40
CA ASP A 230 -1.45 -11.93 9.48
C ASP A 230 -1.80 -10.52 8.98
N PHE A 231 -2.42 -10.36 7.80
CA PHE A 231 -2.80 -9.04 7.29
C PHE A 231 -4.13 -9.12 6.52
N PHE A 232 -5.23 -8.92 7.25
CA PHE A 232 -6.54 -8.73 6.66
C PHE A 232 -6.59 -7.38 5.93
N PHE A 233 -6.95 -7.41 4.64
CA PHE A 233 -7.19 -6.31 3.67
C PHE A 233 -6.10 -5.85 2.68
N ALA A 234 -4.90 -6.45 2.62
CA ALA A 234 -3.85 -5.89 1.76
C ALA A 234 -3.90 -6.21 0.23
N PHE A 235 -4.86 -7.00 -0.30
CA PHE A 235 -4.79 -7.41 -1.73
C PHE A 235 -6.08 -7.34 -2.57
N PHE A 236 -7.24 -6.98 -2.00
CA PHE A 236 -8.51 -7.03 -2.74
C PHE A 236 -9.06 -5.67 -3.20
N GLU A 237 -8.62 -4.56 -2.60
CA GLU A 237 -9.22 -3.24 -2.84
C GLU A 237 -8.72 -2.53 -4.10
N CYS A 238 -7.42 -2.64 -4.43
CA CYS A 238 -6.88 -2.10 -5.69
C CYS A 238 -7.57 -2.75 -6.89
N THR A 239 -7.81 -4.06 -6.84
CA THR A 239 -8.51 -4.83 -7.87
C THR A 239 -9.96 -4.42 -7.99
N TYR A 240 -10.65 -4.09 -6.89
CA TYR A 240 -12.05 -3.68 -6.93
C TYR A 240 -12.26 -2.25 -7.44
N ILE A 241 -11.42 -1.30 -7.00
CA ILE A 241 -11.44 0.07 -7.52
C ILE A 241 -11.06 0.08 -9.01
N GLN A 242 -10.02 -0.67 -9.42
CA GLN A 242 -9.65 -0.83 -10.83
C GLN A 242 -10.73 -1.56 -11.63
N LYS A 243 -11.32 -2.64 -11.09
CA LYS A 243 -12.38 -3.40 -11.77
C LYS A 243 -13.64 -2.56 -11.99
N TYR A 244 -14.01 -1.72 -11.02
CA TYR A 244 -15.17 -0.84 -11.18
C TYR A 244 -14.86 0.40 -12.03
N SER A 245 -13.65 0.96 -11.95
CA SER A 245 -13.25 2.03 -12.87
C SER A 245 -13.23 1.54 -14.33
N LEU A 246 -12.73 0.33 -14.58
CA LEU A 246 -12.74 -0.31 -15.91
C LEU A 246 -14.16 -0.64 -16.39
N LYS A 247 -15.05 -1.13 -15.51
CA LYS A 247 -16.46 -1.39 -15.86
C LYS A 247 -17.25 -0.12 -16.19
N ILE A 248 -16.88 1.02 -15.59
CA ILE A 248 -17.49 2.32 -15.89
C ILE A 248 -16.95 2.82 -17.25
N SER A 249 -15.65 2.71 -17.51
CA SER A 249 -15.06 3.09 -18.80
C SER A 249 -15.65 2.31 -19.99
N ASN A 250 -15.78 0.98 -19.87
CA ASN A 250 -16.30 0.11 -20.93
C ASN A 250 -17.81 0.27 -21.22
N ARG A 251 -18.53 1.11 -20.46
CA ARG A 251 -19.94 1.45 -20.73
C ARG A 251 -20.12 2.69 -21.60
N PHE A 252 -19.05 3.45 -21.87
CA PHE A 252 -19.08 4.64 -22.72
C PHE A 252 -18.50 4.41 -24.12
N ASP A 253 -17.94 3.22 -24.39
CA ASP A 253 -17.44 2.80 -25.70
C ASP A 253 -18.47 1.98 -26.52
N ASN A 254 -19.76 2.01 -26.16
CA ASN A 254 -20.87 1.43 -26.93
C ASN A 254 -22.04 2.41 -27.05
#